data_AF-A0A090VU83-F1
#
_entry.id   AF-A0A090VU83-F1
#
_cell.length_a   1.000
_cell.length_b   1.000
_cell.length_c   1.000
_cell.angle_alpha   90.00
_cell.angle_beta   90.00
_cell.angle_gamma   90.00
#
_symmetry.space_group_name_H-M   'P 1'
#
loop_
_entity.id
_entity.type
_entity.pdbx_description
1 polymer ?
#
loop_
_entity_poly.entity_id
_entity_poly.type
_entity_poly.pdbx_seq_one_letter_code
_entity_poly.pdbx_strand_id
1 'polypeptide(L)' 'MQNKPVAILSNNDGCVIARSDEAKALNLPMGAPIFKWENFCKTNGISVLSSNYPLYGDMSTA' A
#
# COMPACT_ATOMS: atom_id res chain seq x y z
N MET A 1 7.53 15.38 4.33
CA MET A 1 6.96 14.63 3.19
C MET A 1 6.07 13.50 3.72
N GLN A 2 4.88 13.80 4.25
CA GLN A 2 4.04 12.84 5.02
C GLN A 2 2.55 12.96 4.66
N ASN A 3 2.19 12.86 3.36
CA ASN A 3 0.80 12.99 2.90
C ASN A 3 0.50 12.10 1.68
N LYS A 4 1.12 10.91 1.60
CA LYS A 4 0.82 9.97 0.52
C LYS A 4 0.20 8.70 1.10
N PRO A 5 -1.02 8.33 0.67
CA PRO A 5 -1.67 7.12 1.13
C PRO A 5 -0.85 5.90 0.72
N VAL A 6 -0.42 5.11 1.70
CA VAL A 6 0.31 3.86 1.51
C VAL A 6 -0.49 2.69 2.07
N ALA A 7 -0.43 1.55 1.40
CA ALA A 7 -0.99 0.28 1.87
C ALA A 7 0.06 -0.83 1.72
N ILE A 8 0.14 -1.74 2.68
CA ILE A 8 1.04 -2.90 2.66
C ILE A 8 0.20 -4.17 2.53
N LEU A 9 0.58 -5.04 1.61
CA LEU A 9 -0.07 -6.32 1.34
C LEU A 9 0.57 -7.46 2.12
N SER A 10 -0.20 -8.52 2.40
CA SER A 10 0.32 -9.75 2.97
C SER A 10 1.32 -10.42 2.03
N ASN A 11 2.14 -11.33 2.58
CA ASN A 11 2.84 -12.30 1.73
C ASN A 11 1.83 -12.98 0.81
N ASN A 12 2.18 -13.11 -0.46
CA ASN A 12 1.33 -13.57 -1.57
C ASN A 12 0.31 -12.55 -2.12
N ASP A 13 0.45 -11.25 -1.79
CA ASP A 13 -0.33 -10.14 -2.35
C ASP A 13 -1.85 -10.39 -2.32
N GLY A 14 -2.33 -11.04 -1.25
CA GLY A 14 -3.73 -11.44 -1.13
C GLY A 14 -4.59 -10.32 -0.56
N CYS A 15 -4.17 -9.78 0.59
CA CYS A 15 -4.96 -8.80 1.34
C CYS A 15 -4.08 -7.66 1.87
N VAL A 16 -4.68 -6.49 2.01
CA VAL A 16 -4.06 -5.33 2.69
C VAL A 16 -3.92 -5.64 4.18
N ILE A 17 -2.69 -5.75 4.68
CA ILE A 17 -2.40 -5.99 6.11
C ILE A 17 -1.98 -4.73 6.87
N ALA A 18 -1.55 -3.67 6.17
CA ALA A 18 -1.26 -2.38 6.79
C ALA A 18 -1.67 -1.23 5.87
N ARG A 19 -1.92 -0.06 6.44
CA ARG A 19 -2.32 1.15 5.69
C ARG A 19 -2.01 2.41 6.49
N SER A 20 -1.73 3.50 5.80
CA SER A 20 -1.58 4.83 6.41
C SER A 20 -2.93 5.46 6.75
N ASP A 21 -2.92 6.51 7.57
CA ASP A 21 -4.12 7.28 7.90
C ASP A 21 -4.77 7.93 6.68
N GLU A 22 -4.01 8.36 5.66
CA GLU A 22 -4.59 8.90 4.42
C GLU A 22 -5.33 7.80 3.64
N ALA A 23 -4.78 6.58 3.60
CA ALA A 23 -5.45 5.45 2.95
C ALA A 23 -6.73 5.06 3.71
N LYS A 24 -6.73 5.20 5.04
CA LYS A 24 -7.94 5.06 5.87
C LYS A 24 -8.97 6.15 5.58
N ALA A 25 -8.55 7.39 5.38
CA ALA A 25 -9.42 8.49 4.98
C ALA A 25 -10.05 8.26 3.59
N LEU A 26 -9.34 7.55 2.69
CA LEU A 26 -9.85 7.10 1.41
C LEU A 26 -10.80 5.89 1.49
N ASN A 27 -11.22 5.47 2.69
CA ASN A 27 -12.09 4.30 2.91
C ASN A 27 -11.47 2.95 2.50
N LEU A 28 -10.14 2.82 2.46
CA LEU A 28 -9.48 1.53 2.22
C LEU A 28 -9.62 0.62 3.45
N PRO A 29 -10.37 -0.48 3.42
CA PRO A 29 -10.53 -1.37 4.58
C PRO A 29 -9.24 -2.13 4.88
N MET A 30 -8.97 -2.39 6.17
CA MET A 30 -7.91 -3.32 6.55
C MET A 30 -8.38 -4.76 6.28
N GLY A 31 -7.52 -5.59 5.70
CA GLY A 31 -7.88 -6.94 5.24
C GLY A 31 -8.60 -6.99 3.89
N ALA A 32 -8.73 -5.86 3.20
CA ALA A 32 -9.36 -5.84 1.88
C ALA A 32 -8.53 -6.63 0.85
N PRO A 33 -9.16 -7.50 0.04
CA PRO A 33 -8.45 -8.26 -0.98
C PRO A 33 -8.00 -7.34 -2.10
N ILE A 34 -6.68 -7.25 -2.34
CA ILE A 34 -6.13 -6.27 -3.27
C ILE A 34 -6.61 -6.50 -4.69
N PHE A 35 -6.88 -7.72 -5.12
CA PHE A 35 -7.39 -8.00 -6.46
C PHE A 35 -8.68 -7.22 -6.80
N LYS A 36 -9.56 -6.99 -5.82
CA LYS A 36 -10.77 -6.17 -6.00
C LYS A 36 -10.51 -4.67 -5.83
N TRP A 37 -9.49 -4.33 -5.05
CA TRP A 37 -9.16 -2.96 -4.65
C TRP A 37 -7.99 -2.37 -5.43
N GLU A 38 -7.35 -3.12 -6.33
CA GLU A 38 -6.17 -2.68 -7.08
C GLU A 38 -6.53 -1.46 -7.94
N ASN A 39 -7.67 -1.55 -8.63
CA ASN A 39 -8.18 -0.45 -9.44
C ASN A 39 -8.51 0.76 -8.57
N PHE A 40 -9.11 0.54 -7.39
CA PHE A 40 -9.38 1.60 -6.44
C PHE A 40 -8.09 2.29 -5.97
N CYS A 41 -7.07 1.51 -5.60
CA CYS A 41 -5.77 2.02 -5.19
C CYS A 41 -5.10 2.81 -6.32
N LYS A 42 -5.11 2.30 -7.56
CA LYS A 42 -4.60 3.01 -8.74
C LYS A 42 -5.34 4.33 -8.99
N THR A 43 -6.68 4.32 -8.96
CA THR A 43 -7.51 5.52 -9.19
C THR A 43 -7.30 6.58 -8.11
N ASN A 44 -7.13 6.17 -6.85
CA ASN A 44 -6.91 7.09 -5.73
C ASN A 44 -5.42 7.42 -5.49
N GLY A 45 -4.51 6.86 -6.29
CA GLY A 45 -3.06 7.08 -6.13
C GLY A 45 -2.47 6.50 -4.84
N ILE A 46 -3.07 5.43 -4.30
CA ILE A 46 -2.57 4.72 -3.12
C ILE A 46 -1.36 3.89 -3.52
N SER A 47 -0.24 4.12 -2.85
CA SER A 47 0.98 3.34 -3.03
C SER A 47 0.82 2.00 -2.33
N VAL A 48 0.62 0.94 -3.11
CA VAL A 48 0.48 -0.42 -2.59
C VAL A 48 1.85 -1.09 -2.63
N LEU A 49 2.35 -1.48 -1.47
CA LEU A 49 3.62 -2.16 -1.28
C LEU A 49 3.33 -3.63 -0.96
N SER A 50 3.96 -4.55 -1.69
CA SER A 50 3.97 -5.96 -1.30
C SER A 50 4.76 -6.14 0.00
N SER A 51 4.46 -7.17 0.81
CA SER A 51 5.35 -7.62 1.90
C SER A 51 6.76 -7.99 1.42
N ASN A 52 6.97 -8.03 0.10
CA ASN A 52 8.29 -8.04 -0.52
C ASN A 52 8.94 -6.65 -0.40
N TYR A 53 9.41 -6.33 0.81
CA TYR A 53 10.21 -5.16 1.19
C TYR A 53 11.03 -4.57 0.01
N PRO A 54 10.58 -3.51 -0.68
CA PRO A 54 11.48 -2.69 -1.49
C PRO A 54 12.11 -1.61 -0.61
N LEU A 55 12.00 -1.73 0.73
CA LEU A 55 12.32 -0.69 1.70
C LEU A 55 13.83 -0.43 1.86
N TYR A 56 14.67 -0.95 0.96
CA TYR A 56 16.10 -0.64 0.87
C TYR A 56 16.63 -0.61 -0.58
N GLY A 57 15.80 -0.20 -1.56
CA GLY A 57 16.25 -0.07 -2.95
C GLY A 57 16.91 1.27 -3.32
N ASP A 58 16.60 2.36 -2.61
CA ASP A 58 17.03 3.71 -3.02
C ASP A 58 17.42 4.62 -1.83
N MET A 59 17.93 4.04 -0.74
CA MET A 59 18.84 4.77 0.14
C MET A 59 20.28 4.41 -0.24
N SER A 60 20.84 5.23 -1.11
CA SER A 60 22.26 5.60 -1.10
C SER A 60 23.26 4.48 -1.34
N THR A 61 23.51 4.16 -2.61
CA THR A 61 24.88 3.83 -3.03
C THR A 61 25.56 5.12 -3.48
N ALA A 62 26.76 5.33 -2.90
CA ALA A 62 27.53 6.57 -2.79
C ALA A 62 27.94 7.25 -4.10
#